data_AF-A0A6L7QKT7-F1
#
_entry.id   AF-A0A6L7QKT7-F1
#
_cell.length_a   1.000
_cell.length_b   1.000
_cell.length_c   1.000
_cell.angle_alpha   90.00
_cell.angle_beta   90.00
_cell.angle_gamma   90.00
#
_symmetry.space_group_name_H-M   'P 1'
#
loop_
_entity.id
_entity.type
_entity.pdbx_description
1 polymer ?
#
loop_
_entity_poly.entity_id
_entity_poly.type
_entity_poly.pdbx_seq_one_letter_code
_entity_poly.pdbx_strand_id
1 'polypeptide(L)'
;LLRPVLVAAFLLTLLMVLFNDQILPDWNHQARVLSSSLQRTKAALVLREKEGVFIPDLGDYHLLIRQIEPETNELAGIALYDASRPGPPVIVHAPRGRLALLGDGAYIRLELEGGHVQRVEAGQEERFFYGTFARQVLHIKDEHRRYEHRPSSYRSDRELDIAAMHRLVQERRREQERAYGRLDSIAARYLELHQTDIAAMHRLVQERREQERALHQSQFADSTVNELEREREQAAEALRRQWRHIDRRAGRINEYLVEIHKKLSIPAACLVFALVGAPLGALIRRRGAAVSVGISLFFFWIYWMFLIGGEELADRGYIPPPLAMWAPNGVFALVGWGLLRVVAYDRAGRRGAKET
;
A
#
# COMPACT_ATOMS: atom_id res chain seq x y z
N LEU A 1 -31.42 -9.13 -32.14
CA LEU A 1 -30.73 -10.00 -31.16
C LEU A 1 -29.70 -9.24 -30.33
N LEU A 2 -28.83 -8.39 -30.91
CA LEU A 2 -27.80 -7.67 -30.13
C LEU A 2 -28.33 -6.53 -29.24
N ARG A 3 -29.35 -5.79 -29.71
CA ARG A 3 -29.92 -4.63 -29.01
C ARG A 3 -30.30 -4.89 -27.54
N PRO A 4 -31.11 -5.92 -27.18
CA PRO A 4 -31.47 -6.15 -25.79
C PRO A 4 -30.27 -6.49 -24.90
N VAL A 5 -29.27 -7.22 -25.43
CA VAL A 5 -28.05 -7.56 -24.70
C VAL A 5 -27.23 -6.31 -24.40
N LEU A 6 -27.09 -5.40 -25.38
CA LEU A 6 -26.36 -4.14 -25.18
C LEU A 6 -27.07 -3.20 -24.22
N VAL A 7 -28.41 -3.13 -24.25
CA VAL A 7 -29.19 -2.33 -23.29
C VAL A 7 -29.01 -2.88 -21.87
N ALA A 8 -29.10 -4.19 -21.68
CA ALA A 8 -28.88 -4.81 -20.38
C ALA A 8 -27.45 -4.57 -19.88
N ALA A 9 -26.45 -4.71 -20.76
CA ALA A 9 -25.05 -4.44 -20.42
C ALA A 9 -24.82 -2.96 -20.06
N PHE A 10 -25.46 -2.02 -20.75
CA PHE A 10 -25.39 -0.59 -20.44
C PHE A 10 -26.00 -0.26 -19.07
N LEU A 11 -27.18 -0.80 -18.77
CA LEU A 11 -27.81 -0.64 -17.46
C LEU A 11 -26.94 -1.23 -16.34
N LEU A 12 -26.35 -2.41 -16.58
CA LEU A 12 -25.42 -3.05 -15.64
C LEU A 12 -24.16 -2.20 -15.43
N THR A 13 -23.57 -1.65 -16.50
CA THR A 13 -22.43 -0.72 -16.40
C THR A 13 -22.78 0.51 -15.58
N LEU A 14 -23.93 1.15 -15.83
CA LEU A 14 -24.36 2.32 -15.05
C LEU A 14 -24.53 1.99 -13.56
N LEU A 15 -25.19 0.87 -13.26
CA LEU A 15 -25.36 0.38 -11.89
C LEU A 15 -24.00 0.14 -11.22
N MET A 16 -23.07 -0.49 -11.94
CA MET A 16 -21.72 -0.78 -11.42
C MET A 16 -20.89 0.48 -11.19
N VAL A 17 -20.99 1.50 -12.06
CA VAL A 17 -20.33 2.79 -11.83
C VAL A 17 -20.88 3.45 -10.56
N LEU A 18 -22.20 3.52 -10.40
CA LEU A 18 -22.83 4.09 -9.20
C LEU A 18 -22.43 3.32 -7.93
N PHE A 19 -22.42 2.00 -8.00
CA PHE A 19 -22.03 1.14 -6.88
C PHE A 19 -20.55 1.34 -6.50
N ASN A 20 -19.63 1.32 -7.46
CA ASN A 20 -18.19 1.44 -7.22
C ASN A 20 -17.76 2.84 -6.75
N ASP A 21 -18.49 3.87 -7.18
CA ASP A 21 -18.18 5.25 -6.82
C ASP A 21 -18.75 5.64 -5.45
N GLN A 22 -20.00 5.28 -5.14
CA GLN A 22 -20.69 5.78 -3.95
C GLN A 22 -20.84 4.72 -2.86
N ILE A 23 -21.26 3.51 -3.21
CA ILE A 23 -21.65 2.50 -2.21
C ILE A 23 -20.42 1.77 -1.67
N LEU A 24 -19.55 1.29 -2.56
CA LEU A 24 -18.39 0.49 -2.22
C LEU A 24 -17.41 1.21 -1.26
N PRO A 25 -17.08 2.51 -1.44
CA PRO A 25 -16.15 3.20 -0.55
C PRO A 25 -16.70 3.36 0.87
N ASP A 26 -17.97 3.74 1.01
CA ASP A 26 -18.62 3.93 2.30
C ASP A 26 -18.72 2.60 3.06
N TRP A 27 -19.06 1.51 2.37
CA TRP A 27 -19.12 0.18 2.97
C TRP A 27 -17.74 -0.33 3.39
N ASN A 28 -16.71 -0.13 2.56
CA ASN A 28 -15.34 -0.48 2.94
C ASN A 28 -14.88 0.28 4.18
N HIS A 29 -15.17 1.58 4.26
CA HIS A 29 -14.84 2.39 5.43
C HIS A 29 -15.58 1.90 6.68
N GLN A 30 -16.89 1.65 6.59
CA GLN A 30 -17.68 1.12 7.70
C GLN A 30 -17.19 -0.26 8.16
N ALA A 31 -16.90 -1.16 7.22
CA ALA A 31 -16.37 -2.49 7.52
C ALA A 31 -15.02 -2.41 8.21
N ARG A 32 -14.13 -1.52 7.78
CA ARG A 32 -12.82 -1.29 8.44
C ARG A 32 -12.99 -0.73 9.84
N VAL A 33 -13.82 0.31 10.00
CA VAL A 33 -14.08 0.90 11.33
C VAL A 33 -14.66 -0.15 12.27
N LEU A 34 -15.66 -0.92 11.82
CA LEU A 34 -16.23 -2.01 12.60
C LEU A 34 -15.18 -3.04 12.97
N SER A 35 -14.39 -3.52 12.01
CA SER A 35 -13.30 -4.48 12.25
C SER A 35 -12.29 -3.95 13.28
N SER A 36 -11.86 -2.69 13.15
CA SER A 36 -10.93 -2.07 14.10
C SER A 36 -11.52 -1.95 15.51
N SER A 37 -12.82 -1.66 15.61
CA SER A 37 -13.52 -1.60 16.90
C SER A 37 -13.71 -2.99 17.52
N LEU A 38 -13.94 -4.03 16.71
CA LEU A 38 -14.03 -5.42 17.14
C LEU A 38 -12.69 -5.94 17.65
N GLN A 39 -11.58 -5.64 16.96
CA GLN A 39 -10.23 -5.99 17.41
C GLN A 39 -9.89 -5.33 18.76
N ARG A 40 -10.31 -4.08 18.98
CA ARG A 40 -10.12 -3.38 20.26
C ARG A 40 -11.00 -3.93 21.39
N THR A 41 -12.26 -4.24 21.07
CA THR A 41 -13.26 -4.66 22.08
C THR A 41 -13.13 -6.14 22.44
N LYS A 42 -12.72 -7.00 21.50
CA LYS A 42 -12.53 -8.44 21.69
C LYS A 42 -11.06 -8.83 21.44
N ALA A 43 -10.15 -8.24 22.22
CA ALA A 43 -8.71 -8.53 22.16
C ALA A 43 -8.40 -10.03 22.25
N ALA A 44 -9.18 -10.76 23.05
CA ALA A 44 -9.08 -12.20 23.22
C ALA A 44 -9.42 -12.99 21.94
N LEU A 45 -10.30 -12.48 21.08
CA LEU A 45 -10.68 -13.14 19.82
C LEU A 45 -9.49 -13.32 18.86
N VAL A 46 -8.59 -12.33 18.81
CA VAL A 46 -7.37 -12.37 17.98
C VAL A 46 -6.40 -13.46 18.45
N LEU A 47 -6.38 -13.74 19.76
CA LEU A 47 -5.52 -14.76 20.34
C LEU A 47 -6.19 -16.13 20.45
N ARG A 48 -7.48 -16.25 20.10
CA ARG A 48 -8.22 -17.52 20.13
C ARG A 48 -7.56 -18.59 19.26
N GLU A 49 -7.00 -18.21 18.10
CA GLU A 49 -6.26 -19.13 17.23
C GLU A 49 -4.95 -19.63 17.85
N LYS A 50 -4.52 -19.04 18.98
CA LYS A 50 -3.32 -19.41 19.75
C LYS A 50 -3.65 -20.07 21.10
N GLU A 51 -4.90 -20.49 21.31
CA GLU A 51 -5.31 -21.25 22.50
C GLU A 51 -4.52 -22.57 22.59
N GLY A 52 -3.89 -22.83 23.75
CA GLY A 52 -3.07 -24.02 23.95
C GLY A 52 -1.73 -24.03 23.20
N VAL A 53 -1.40 -22.96 22.48
CA VAL A 53 -0.14 -22.81 21.74
C VAL A 53 0.75 -21.81 22.48
N PHE A 54 2.03 -22.14 22.61
CA PHE A 54 3.01 -21.20 23.15
C PHE A 54 3.18 -20.04 22.16
N ILE A 55 3.05 -18.81 22.64
CA ILE A 55 3.24 -17.61 21.82
C ILE A 55 4.68 -17.14 22.05
N PRO A 56 5.64 -17.54 21.18
CA PRO A 56 6.98 -16.96 21.22
C PRO A 56 6.90 -15.48 20.78
N ASP A 57 7.82 -14.68 21.30
CA ASP A 57 8.15 -13.34 20.78
C ASP A 57 7.13 -12.22 21.03
N LEU A 58 6.51 -12.17 22.22
CA LEU A 58 5.78 -10.99 22.68
C LEU A 58 6.75 -9.97 23.33
N GLY A 59 7.73 -9.51 22.55
CA GLY A 59 8.91 -8.82 23.09
C GLY A 59 9.79 -9.80 23.87
N ASP A 60 10.13 -9.47 25.12
CA ASP A 60 10.93 -10.32 26.01
C ASP A 60 10.09 -11.32 26.82
N TYR A 61 8.79 -11.43 26.52
CA TYR A 61 7.85 -12.29 27.23
C TYR A 61 7.40 -13.44 26.33
N HIS A 62 7.32 -14.63 26.92
CA HIS A 62 6.63 -15.76 26.32
C HIS A 62 5.37 -16.10 27.09
N LEU A 63 4.28 -16.31 26.36
CA LEU A 63 2.96 -16.46 26.95
C LEU A 63 2.31 -17.78 26.49
N LEU A 64 1.79 -18.53 27.45
CA LEU A 64 0.95 -19.68 27.24
C LEU A 64 -0.41 -19.41 27.90
N ILE A 65 -1.48 -19.51 27.12
CA ILE A 65 -2.84 -19.40 27.62
C ILE A 65 -3.57 -20.70 27.29
N ARG A 66 -4.12 -21.37 28.31
CA ARG A 66 -4.83 -22.64 28.10
C ARG A 66 -6.22 -22.46 27.53
N GLN A 67 -6.94 -21.45 27.99
CA GLN A 67 -8.31 -21.16 27.56
C GLN A 67 -8.55 -19.66 27.43
N ILE A 68 -9.26 -19.29 26.38
CA ILE A 68 -9.55 -17.89 26.02
C ILE A 68 -11.05 -17.76 25.80
N GLU A 69 -11.71 -16.90 26.57
CA GLU A 69 -13.13 -16.58 26.40
C GLU A 69 -13.27 -15.25 25.63
N PRO A 70 -13.60 -15.27 24.33
CA PRO A 70 -13.59 -14.07 23.48
C PRO A 70 -14.71 -13.08 23.78
N GLU A 71 -15.81 -13.55 24.39
CA GLU A 71 -16.98 -12.73 24.72
C GLU A 71 -16.68 -11.78 25.90
N THR A 72 -15.90 -12.23 26.88
CA THR A 72 -15.62 -11.50 28.13
C THR A 72 -14.18 -10.97 28.22
N ASN A 73 -13.31 -11.33 27.27
CA ASN A 73 -11.85 -11.12 27.32
C ASN A 73 -11.17 -11.74 28.54
N GLU A 74 -11.76 -12.81 29.09
CA GLU A 74 -11.17 -13.55 30.19
C GLU A 74 -10.28 -14.67 29.68
N LEU A 75 -9.18 -14.88 30.38
CA LEU A 75 -8.16 -15.87 30.11
C LEU A 75 -8.07 -16.81 31.32
N ALA A 76 -7.92 -18.10 31.07
CA ALA A 76 -7.75 -19.10 32.11
C ALA A 76 -6.50 -19.96 31.88
N GLY A 77 -5.83 -20.31 32.98
CA GLY A 77 -4.60 -21.11 32.96
C GLY A 77 -3.46 -20.41 32.21
N ILE A 78 -2.98 -19.29 32.77
CA ILE A 78 -1.99 -18.43 32.15
C ILE A 78 -0.62 -18.77 32.73
N ALA A 79 0.36 -19.03 31.86
CA ALA A 79 1.77 -19.12 32.21
C ALA A 79 2.57 -18.13 31.38
N LEU A 80 3.31 -17.26 32.05
CA LEU A 80 4.13 -16.23 31.45
C LEU A 80 5.58 -16.43 31.87
N TYR A 81 6.49 -16.40 30.90
CA TYR A 81 7.92 -16.47 31.09
C TYR A 81 8.51 -15.12 30.72
N ASP A 82 9.07 -14.42 31.70
CA ASP A 82 9.74 -13.14 31.52
C ASP A 82 11.24 -13.37 31.36
N ALA A 83 11.73 -13.16 30.14
CA ALA A 83 13.13 -13.26 29.75
C ALA A 83 13.78 -11.88 29.55
N SER A 84 13.17 -10.79 30.06
CA SER A 84 13.68 -9.41 29.91
C SER A 84 15.02 -9.16 30.60
N ARG A 85 15.44 -10.05 31.50
CA ARG A 85 16.68 -9.93 32.26
C ARG A 85 17.65 -11.07 31.91
N PRO A 86 18.97 -10.81 31.85
CA PRO A 86 19.96 -11.86 31.69
C PRO A 86 19.89 -12.87 32.85
N GLY A 87 19.72 -14.16 32.53
CA GLY A 87 19.63 -15.24 33.53
C GLY A 87 18.41 -16.15 33.30
N PRO A 88 18.10 -17.02 34.27
CA PRO A 88 16.88 -17.84 34.22
C PRO A 88 15.62 -16.96 34.16
N PRO A 89 14.61 -17.32 33.33
CA PRO A 89 13.40 -16.51 33.20
C PRO A 89 12.56 -16.52 34.47
N VAL A 90 11.88 -15.41 34.75
CA VAL A 90 10.88 -15.35 35.82
C VAL A 90 9.59 -16.00 35.32
N ILE A 91 9.09 -17.00 36.04
CA ILE A 91 7.88 -17.72 35.69
C ILE A 91 6.72 -17.16 36.51
N VAL A 92 5.67 -16.70 35.84
CA VAL A 92 4.44 -16.21 36.45
C VAL A 92 3.30 -17.12 36.03
N HIS A 93 2.59 -17.69 37.00
CA HIS A 93 1.42 -18.52 36.73
C HIS A 93 0.18 -17.91 37.39
N ALA A 94 -0.90 -17.79 36.63
CA ALA A 94 -2.17 -17.26 37.13
C ALA A 94 -3.35 -18.13 36.67
N PRO A 95 -4.29 -18.47 37.58
CA PRO A 95 -5.48 -19.23 37.21
C PRO A 95 -6.41 -18.44 36.28
N ARG A 96 -6.49 -17.12 36.48
CA ARG A 96 -7.35 -16.20 35.71
C ARG A 96 -6.61 -14.93 35.36
N GLY A 97 -7.04 -14.31 34.28
CA GLY A 97 -6.63 -12.97 33.92
C GLY A 97 -7.51 -12.37 32.83
N ARG A 98 -7.26 -11.10 32.52
CA ARG A 98 -7.94 -10.36 31.46
C ARG A 98 -6.94 -9.70 30.54
N LEU A 99 -7.31 -9.62 29.27
CA LEU A 99 -6.51 -9.02 28.21
C LEU A 99 -7.17 -7.75 27.70
N ALA A 100 -6.39 -6.68 27.59
CA ALA A 100 -6.81 -5.45 26.92
C ALA A 100 -5.73 -4.94 25.97
N LEU A 101 -6.15 -4.40 24.82
CA LEU A 101 -5.26 -3.74 23.87
C LEU A 101 -5.34 -2.23 24.04
N LEU A 102 -4.19 -1.56 24.09
CA LEU A 102 -4.06 -0.12 24.31
C LEU A 102 -3.20 0.50 23.21
N GLY A 103 -3.40 1.81 22.96
CA GLY A 103 -2.63 2.56 21.97
C GLY A 103 -2.70 1.95 20.57
N ASP A 104 -3.92 1.71 20.08
CA ASP A 104 -4.20 1.06 18.79
C ASP A 104 -3.63 -0.35 18.63
N GLY A 105 -3.35 -1.04 19.74
CA GLY A 105 -2.80 -2.40 19.76
C GLY A 105 -1.29 -2.46 19.97
N ALA A 106 -0.60 -1.31 20.06
CA ALA A 106 0.84 -1.25 20.33
C ALA A 106 1.23 -1.76 21.73
N TYR A 107 0.29 -1.75 22.67
CA TYR A 107 0.48 -2.23 24.03
C TYR A 107 -0.58 -3.27 24.39
N ILE A 108 -0.14 -4.35 25.00
CA ILE A 108 -1.00 -5.38 25.57
C ILE A 108 -0.97 -5.20 27.08
N ARG A 109 -2.13 -4.96 27.68
CA ARG A 109 -2.31 -5.01 29.14
C ARG A 109 -2.85 -6.37 29.51
N LEU A 110 -2.08 -7.10 30.31
CA LEU A 110 -2.47 -8.38 30.88
C LEU A 110 -2.67 -8.20 32.38
N GLU A 111 -3.91 -8.36 32.84
CA GLU A 111 -4.26 -8.29 34.26
C GLU A 111 -4.44 -9.71 34.78
N LEU A 112 -3.55 -10.16 35.66
CA LEU A 112 -3.53 -11.50 36.23
C LEU A 112 -4.06 -11.48 37.67
N GLU A 113 -4.81 -12.51 38.05
CA GLU A 113 -5.46 -12.60 39.37
C GLU A 113 -5.12 -13.90 40.10
N GLY A 114 -4.78 -13.80 41.39
CA GLY A 114 -4.59 -14.94 42.29
C GLY A 114 -3.47 -15.90 41.89
N GLY A 115 -2.37 -15.38 41.34
CA GLY A 115 -1.27 -16.18 40.82
C GLY A 115 -0.05 -16.25 41.74
N HIS A 116 1.01 -16.87 41.22
CA HIS A 116 2.30 -16.95 41.88
C HIS A 116 3.44 -16.68 40.89
N VAL A 117 4.56 -16.22 41.44
CA VAL A 117 5.78 -15.88 40.71
C VAL A 117 6.92 -16.73 41.25
N GLN A 118 7.72 -17.28 40.34
CA GLN A 118 8.91 -18.05 40.63
C GLN A 118 10.10 -17.39 39.93
N ARG A 119 11.18 -17.15 40.67
CA ARG A 119 12.42 -16.60 40.14
C ARG A 119 13.59 -17.40 40.66
N VAL A 120 14.51 -17.76 39.76
CA VAL A 120 15.80 -18.34 40.11
C VAL A 120 16.85 -17.27 39.90
N GLU A 121 17.58 -16.92 40.96
CA GLU A 121 18.71 -15.98 40.86
C GLU A 121 20.00 -16.79 40.73
N ALA A 122 20.67 -16.67 39.58
CA ALA A 122 21.94 -17.34 39.33
C ALA A 122 23.09 -16.59 40.00
N GLY A 123 23.69 -17.20 41.02
CA GLY A 123 24.86 -16.71 41.76
C GLY A 123 25.77 -17.87 42.18
N GLN A 124 26.65 -17.68 43.16
CA GLN A 124 27.48 -18.77 43.72
C GLN A 124 26.65 -19.85 44.44
N GLU A 125 25.44 -19.53 44.89
CA GLU A 125 24.42 -20.46 45.38
C GLU A 125 23.10 -20.15 44.67
N GLU A 126 22.41 -21.21 44.22
CA GLU A 126 21.08 -21.08 43.60
C GLU A 126 20.05 -20.67 44.64
N ARG A 127 19.50 -19.46 44.51
CA ARG A 127 18.41 -18.97 45.37
C ARG A 127 17.09 -18.99 44.62
N PHE A 128 16.12 -19.72 45.18
CA PHE A 128 14.77 -19.83 44.66
C PHE A 128 13.83 -18.87 45.40
N PHE A 129 13.21 -17.95 44.66
CA PHE A 129 12.20 -17.05 45.18
C PHE A 129 10.81 -17.50 44.73
N TYR A 130 9.93 -17.76 45.70
CA TYR A 130 8.52 -18.04 45.48
C TYR A 130 7.68 -16.93 46.12
N GLY A 131 6.79 -16.33 45.35
CA GLY A 131 5.86 -15.30 45.84
C GLY A 131 4.46 -15.50 45.30
N THR A 132 3.45 -15.06 46.04
CA THR A 132 2.06 -15.05 45.59
C THR A 132 1.58 -13.62 45.38
N PHE A 133 0.60 -13.43 44.51
CA PHE A 133 -0.01 -12.12 44.27
C PHE A 133 -1.53 -12.24 44.15
N ALA A 134 -2.22 -11.25 44.72
CA ALA A 134 -3.67 -11.11 44.53
C ALA A 134 -4.00 -10.58 43.13
N ARG A 135 -3.25 -9.57 42.67
CA ARG A 135 -3.41 -8.96 41.34
C ARG A 135 -2.08 -8.47 40.81
N GLN A 136 -1.78 -8.77 39.55
CA GLN A 136 -0.58 -8.30 38.85
C GLN A 136 -0.97 -7.77 37.47
N VAL A 137 -0.53 -6.56 37.14
CA VAL A 137 -0.79 -5.94 35.83
C VAL A 137 0.53 -5.81 35.08
N LEU A 138 0.54 -6.30 33.85
CA LEU A 138 1.70 -6.30 32.97
C LEU A 138 1.36 -5.50 31.71
N HIS A 139 2.27 -4.63 31.29
CA HIS A 139 2.16 -3.88 30.04
C HIS A 139 3.27 -4.35 29.11
N ILE A 140 2.90 -5.12 28.11
CA ILE A 140 3.83 -5.68 27.14
C ILE A 140 3.76 -4.83 25.88
N LYS A 141 4.90 -4.27 25.47
CA LYS A 141 5.03 -3.52 24.22
C LYS A 141 5.40 -4.49 23.11
N ASP A 142 4.55 -4.57 22.09
CA ASP A 142 4.78 -5.41 20.92
C ASP A 142 5.29 -4.52 19.77
N GLU A 143 6.61 -4.48 19.55
CA GLU A 143 7.21 -3.67 18.47
C GLU A 143 6.94 -4.24 17.08
N HIS A 144 6.71 -5.56 16.98
CA HIS A 144 6.44 -6.25 15.71
C HIS A 144 5.02 -5.99 15.21
N ARG A 145 4.03 -5.86 16.09
CA ARG A 145 2.66 -5.47 15.72
C ARG A 145 2.56 -4.03 15.17
N ARG A 146 3.56 -3.19 15.49
CA ARG A 146 3.69 -1.85 14.91
C ARG A 146 3.97 -1.87 13.40
N TYR A 147 4.57 -2.95 12.88
CA TYR A 147 4.87 -3.11 11.46
C TYR A 147 3.65 -3.52 10.60
N GLU A 148 2.62 -4.14 11.19
CA GLU A 148 1.36 -4.42 10.47
C GLU A 148 0.53 -3.14 10.27
N HIS A 149 0.75 -2.12 11.09
CA HIS A 149 0.09 -0.83 10.93
C HIS A 149 0.99 0.15 10.16
N ARG A 150 0.89 0.13 8.82
CA ARG A 150 1.17 1.35 8.05
C ARG A 150 0.25 2.45 8.60
N PRO A 151 0.77 3.61 9.05
CA PRO A 151 -0.04 4.64 9.69
C PRO A 151 -1.20 5.05 8.76
N SER A 152 -2.41 4.78 9.23
CA SER A 152 -3.71 4.92 8.56
C SER A 152 -4.21 6.37 8.43
N SER A 153 -3.30 7.36 8.39
CA SER A 153 -3.70 8.77 8.18
C SER A 153 -4.17 9.07 6.76
N TYR A 154 -4.21 8.05 5.90
CA TYR A 154 -4.75 8.12 4.56
C TYR A 154 -5.86 7.07 4.46
N ARG A 155 -7.09 7.50 4.12
CA ARG A 155 -8.08 6.60 3.54
C ARG A 155 -7.38 5.81 2.44
N SER A 156 -7.43 4.48 2.52
CA SER A 156 -6.95 3.64 1.41
C SER A 156 -7.72 4.06 0.17
N ASP A 157 -7.09 4.12 -0.99
CA ASP A 157 -7.70 4.64 -2.23
C ASP A 157 -9.06 3.97 -2.55
N ARG A 158 -9.27 2.75 -2.03
CA ARG A 158 -10.50 1.96 -2.06
C ARG A 158 -11.66 2.46 -1.17
N GLU A 159 -11.45 3.52 -0.39
CA GLU A 159 -12.42 4.19 0.52
C GLU A 159 -12.74 5.62 0.09
N LEU A 160 -12.24 6.05 -1.07
CA LEU A 160 -12.51 7.36 -1.64
C LEU A 160 -13.45 7.24 -2.83
N ASP A 161 -14.38 8.18 -2.97
CA ASP A 161 -15.13 8.38 -4.21
C ASP A 161 -14.25 9.06 -5.28
N ILE A 162 -14.69 9.03 -6.53
CA ILE A 162 -13.95 9.63 -7.65
C ILE A 162 -13.75 11.13 -7.43
N ALA A 163 -14.73 11.82 -6.86
CA ALA A 163 -14.66 13.25 -6.59
C ALA A 163 -13.61 13.61 -5.53
N ALA A 164 -13.49 12.86 -4.43
CA ALA A 164 -12.43 13.05 -3.45
C ALA A 164 -11.06 12.74 -4.03
N MET A 165 -10.92 11.66 -4.81
CA MET A 165 -9.65 11.34 -5.47
C MET A 165 -9.22 12.47 -6.44
N HIS A 166 -10.14 13.02 -7.22
CA HIS A 166 -9.83 14.17 -8.08
C HIS A 166 -9.38 15.41 -7.30
N ARG A 167 -10.04 15.71 -6.16
CA ARG A 167 -9.62 16.81 -5.29
C ARG A 167 -8.20 16.61 -4.76
N LEU A 168 -7.89 15.40 -4.30
CA LEU A 168 -6.54 15.04 -3.85
C LEU A 168 -5.50 15.15 -4.97
N VAL A 169 -5.82 14.69 -6.18
CA VAL A 169 -4.95 14.83 -7.34
C VAL A 169 -4.68 16.30 -7.65
N GLN A 170 -5.70 17.16 -7.63
CA GLN A 170 -5.55 18.59 -7.87
C GLN A 170 -4.71 19.28 -6.79
N GLU A 171 -4.97 18.97 -5.52
CA GLU A 171 -4.20 19.48 -4.39
C GLU A 171 -2.72 19.09 -4.51
N ARG A 172 -2.45 17.82 -4.79
CA ARG A 172 -1.08 17.30 -4.94
C ARG A 172 -0.37 17.87 -6.16
N ARG A 173 -1.06 18.09 -7.27
CA ARG A 173 -0.49 18.78 -8.45
C ARG A 173 -0.09 20.21 -8.10
N ARG A 174 -0.93 20.96 -7.38
CA ARG A 174 -0.60 22.33 -6.91
C ARG A 174 0.60 22.33 -5.97
N GLU A 175 0.68 21.36 -5.05
CA GLU A 175 1.86 21.21 -4.18
C GLU A 175 3.13 20.91 -4.96
N GLN A 176 3.01 20.08 -6.01
CA GLN A 176 4.11 19.72 -6.89
C GLN A 176 4.58 20.92 -7.73
N GLU A 177 3.67 21.72 -8.28
CA GLU A 177 3.99 22.98 -8.98
C GLU A 177 4.73 23.95 -8.06
N ARG A 178 4.26 24.12 -6.82
CA ARG A 178 4.97 24.93 -5.81
C ARG A 178 6.36 24.37 -5.48
N ALA A 179 6.53 23.04 -5.53
CA ALA A 179 7.83 22.41 -5.31
C ALA A 179 8.78 22.63 -6.49
N TYR A 180 8.29 22.58 -7.72
CA TYR A 180 9.08 22.93 -8.91
C TYR A 180 9.53 24.39 -8.88
N GLY A 181 8.65 25.34 -8.50
CA GLY A 181 9.07 26.74 -8.36
C GLY A 181 10.18 26.94 -7.30
N ARG A 182 10.20 26.15 -6.22
CA ARG A 182 11.32 26.15 -5.27
C ARG A 182 12.59 25.56 -5.88
N LEU A 183 12.48 24.50 -6.67
CA LEU A 183 13.63 23.94 -7.39
C LEU A 183 14.24 24.97 -8.34
N ASP A 184 13.41 25.71 -9.08
CA ASP A 184 13.90 26.76 -9.99
C ASP A 184 14.70 27.82 -9.24
N SER A 185 14.24 28.23 -8.04
CA SER A 185 14.99 29.19 -7.22
C SER A 185 16.31 28.63 -6.67
N ILE A 186 16.37 27.35 -6.31
CA ILE A 186 17.60 26.67 -5.85
C ILE A 186 18.55 26.47 -7.02
N ALA A 187 18.03 26.06 -8.18
CA ALA A 187 18.80 25.88 -9.41
C ALA A 187 19.35 27.22 -9.91
N ALA A 188 18.56 28.29 -9.86
CA ALA A 188 19.02 29.64 -10.18
C ALA A 188 20.17 30.08 -9.27
N ARG A 189 20.05 29.88 -7.94
CA ARG A 189 21.14 30.16 -6.99
C ARG A 189 22.39 29.31 -7.28
N TYR A 190 22.22 28.05 -7.64
CA TYR A 190 23.32 27.17 -8.03
C TYR A 190 23.99 27.65 -9.33
N LEU A 191 23.21 28.06 -10.34
CA LEU A 191 23.74 28.61 -11.60
C LEU A 191 24.40 29.98 -11.41
N GLU A 192 23.89 30.82 -10.53
CA GLU A 192 24.48 32.13 -10.18
C GLU A 192 25.83 31.96 -9.49
N LEU A 193 25.95 31.00 -8.56
CA LEU A 193 27.25 30.54 -8.03
C LEU A 193 28.18 30.02 -9.13
N HIS A 194 27.63 29.41 -10.18
CA HIS A 194 28.38 28.80 -11.29
C HIS A 194 28.87 29.81 -12.34
N GLN A 195 28.08 30.86 -12.63
CA GLN A 195 28.43 31.89 -13.61
C GLN A 195 29.46 32.88 -13.09
N THR A 196 29.52 33.10 -11.76
CA THR A 196 30.32 34.20 -11.23
C THR A 196 31.81 33.90 -11.24
N ASP A 197 32.34 32.77 -10.73
CA ASP A 197 33.76 32.82 -10.37
C ASP A 197 34.47 31.49 -10.09
N ILE A 198 34.77 30.70 -11.14
CA ILE A 198 35.84 29.68 -11.03
C ILE A 198 36.96 29.97 -12.03
N ALA A 199 36.65 30.26 -13.29
CA ALA A 199 37.68 30.61 -14.27
C ALA A 199 38.17 32.08 -14.17
N ALA A 200 37.29 33.00 -13.74
CA ALA A 200 37.67 34.38 -13.43
C ALA A 200 38.37 34.46 -12.07
N MET A 201 37.84 33.78 -11.05
CA MET A 201 38.49 33.63 -9.74
C MET A 201 39.84 32.91 -9.85
N HIS A 202 39.95 31.82 -10.62
CA HIS A 202 41.25 31.19 -10.87
C HIS A 202 42.21 32.15 -11.58
N ARG A 203 41.77 32.99 -12.52
CA ARG A 203 42.64 34.01 -13.14
C ARG A 203 43.07 35.08 -12.16
N LEU A 204 42.14 35.62 -11.36
CA LEU A 204 42.43 36.61 -10.31
C LEU A 204 43.33 36.03 -9.19
N VAL A 205 43.13 34.77 -8.82
CA VAL A 205 43.96 34.04 -7.85
C VAL A 205 45.32 33.69 -8.46
N GLN A 206 45.43 33.38 -9.75
CA GLN A 206 46.71 33.15 -10.45
C GLN A 206 47.50 34.46 -10.60
N GLU A 207 46.85 35.55 -11.01
CA GLU A 207 47.45 36.89 -11.10
C GLU A 207 47.89 37.38 -9.72
N ARG A 208 47.08 37.18 -8.67
CA ARG A 208 47.52 37.43 -7.28
C ARG A 208 48.60 36.49 -6.81
N ARG A 209 48.61 35.21 -7.19
CA ARG A 209 49.68 34.25 -6.85
C ARG A 209 51.04 34.67 -7.42
N GLU A 210 51.06 35.32 -8.57
CA GLU A 210 52.29 35.88 -9.13
C GLU A 210 52.75 37.14 -8.39
N GLN A 211 51.81 37.97 -7.90
CA GLN A 211 52.11 39.12 -7.02
C GLN A 211 52.47 38.72 -5.57
N GLU A 212 51.88 37.65 -5.03
CA GLU A 212 52.00 37.21 -3.62
C GLU A 212 53.09 36.16 -3.40
N ARG A 213 53.82 35.71 -4.43
CA ARG A 213 55.08 34.94 -4.24
C ARG A 213 56.13 35.71 -3.42
N ALA A 214 55.91 37.00 -3.13
CA ALA A 214 56.71 37.81 -2.23
C ALA A 214 56.26 37.82 -0.75
N LEU A 215 55.07 37.34 -0.38
CA LEU A 215 54.64 37.32 1.04
C LEU A 215 53.72 36.13 1.34
N HIS A 216 54.15 35.30 2.29
CA HIS A 216 53.48 34.11 2.83
C HIS A 216 51.97 34.28 3.06
N GLN A 217 51.13 33.67 2.21
CA GLN A 217 49.73 33.41 2.56
C GLN A 217 49.09 32.25 1.79
N SER A 218 49.68 31.05 1.86
CA SER A 218 49.13 29.83 1.26
C SER A 218 47.92 29.24 2.01
N GLN A 219 47.63 29.64 3.24
CA GLN A 219 46.57 29.04 4.07
C GLN A 219 45.17 29.64 3.86
N PHE A 220 45.04 30.86 3.35
CA PHE A 220 43.74 31.54 3.21
C PHE A 220 42.99 31.12 1.94
N ALA A 221 43.72 30.95 0.82
CA ALA A 221 43.14 30.55 -0.47
C ALA A 221 42.51 29.14 -0.42
N ASP A 222 43.16 28.17 0.25
CA ASP A 222 42.61 26.81 0.40
C ASP A 222 41.34 26.79 1.25
N SER A 223 41.21 27.67 2.25
CA SER A 223 40.01 27.73 3.09
C SER A 223 38.77 28.22 2.33
N THR A 224 38.93 29.20 1.43
CA THR A 224 37.83 29.76 0.63
C THR A 224 37.36 28.77 -0.43
N VAL A 225 38.30 28.07 -1.09
CA VAL A 225 37.98 27.03 -2.09
C VAL A 225 37.24 25.86 -1.45
N ASN A 226 37.70 25.39 -0.28
CA ASN A 226 37.03 24.30 0.46
C ASN A 226 35.62 24.69 0.96
N GLU A 227 35.40 25.95 1.33
CA GLU A 227 34.08 26.45 1.74
C GLU A 227 33.09 26.47 0.56
N LEU A 228 33.52 26.95 -0.61
CA LEU A 228 32.75 26.94 -1.85
C LEU A 228 32.43 25.51 -2.32
N GLU A 229 33.38 24.58 -2.23
CA GLU A 229 33.14 23.17 -2.57
C GLU A 229 32.08 22.54 -1.67
N ARG A 230 32.11 22.81 -0.36
CA ARG A 230 31.09 22.33 0.59
C ARG A 230 29.71 22.90 0.30
N GLU A 231 29.59 24.19 -0.01
CA GLU A 231 28.31 24.79 -0.38
C GLU A 231 27.73 24.15 -1.66
N ARG A 232 28.60 23.82 -2.63
CA ARG A 232 28.19 23.15 -3.88
C ARG A 232 27.69 21.74 -3.64
N GLU A 233 28.38 20.95 -2.82
CA GLU A 233 27.94 19.61 -2.44
C GLU A 233 26.59 19.66 -1.71
N GLN A 234 26.43 20.59 -0.76
CA GLN A 234 25.17 20.78 -0.05
C GLN A 234 24.02 21.17 -0.99
N ALA A 235 24.26 22.08 -1.94
CA ALA A 235 23.27 22.47 -2.95
C ALA A 235 22.90 21.31 -3.88
N ALA A 236 23.88 20.54 -4.34
CA ALA A 236 23.65 19.35 -5.19
C ALA A 236 22.86 18.27 -4.44
N GLU A 237 23.17 18.02 -3.17
CA GLU A 237 22.42 17.09 -2.31
C GLU A 237 21.00 17.58 -2.03
N ALA A 238 20.82 18.88 -1.79
CA ALA A 238 19.49 19.48 -1.64
C ALA A 238 18.65 19.28 -2.90
N LEU A 239 19.24 19.50 -4.08
CA LEU A 239 18.58 19.27 -5.38
C LEU A 239 18.19 17.80 -5.55
N ARG A 240 19.11 16.86 -5.30
CA ARG A 240 18.85 15.41 -5.37
C ARG A 240 17.76 14.97 -4.39
N ARG A 241 17.76 15.50 -3.16
CA ARG A 241 16.71 15.23 -2.16
C ARG A 241 15.36 15.72 -2.65
N GLN A 242 15.28 16.95 -3.14
CA GLN A 242 14.03 17.52 -3.66
C GLN A 242 13.50 16.76 -4.88
N TRP A 243 14.37 16.36 -5.82
CA TRP A 243 13.97 15.52 -6.95
C TRP A 243 13.33 14.20 -6.51
N ARG A 244 13.95 13.49 -5.54
CA ARG A 244 13.35 12.26 -4.98
C ARG A 244 12.00 12.50 -4.33
N HIS A 245 11.78 13.65 -3.68
CA HIS A 245 10.49 14.00 -3.11
C HIS A 245 9.42 14.28 -4.17
N ILE A 246 9.79 14.90 -5.29
CA ILE A 246 8.87 15.14 -6.41
C ILE A 246 8.49 13.83 -7.08
N ASP A 247 9.45 12.95 -7.32
CA ASP A 247 9.22 11.66 -7.96
C ASP A 247 8.27 10.77 -7.14
N ARG A 248 8.49 10.70 -5.82
CA ARG A 248 7.56 10.01 -4.89
C ARG A 248 6.16 10.62 -4.86
N ARG A 249 6.03 11.94 -5.08
CA ARG A 249 4.72 12.60 -5.16
C ARG A 249 4.03 12.28 -6.48
N ALA A 250 4.77 12.21 -7.58
CA ALA A 250 4.26 11.81 -8.89
C ALA A 250 3.69 10.38 -8.86
N GLY A 251 4.40 9.44 -8.20
CA GLY A 251 3.92 8.07 -7.99
C GLY A 251 2.55 8.04 -7.30
N ARG A 252 2.38 8.78 -6.20
CA ARG A 252 1.08 8.87 -5.50
C ARG A 252 -0.04 9.50 -6.33
N ILE A 253 0.27 10.42 -7.24
CA ILE A 253 -0.73 10.96 -8.17
C ILE A 253 -1.15 9.87 -9.16
N ASN A 254 -0.21 9.06 -9.65
CA ASN A 254 -0.52 7.95 -10.54
C ASN A 254 -1.41 6.91 -9.86
N GLU A 255 -1.13 6.53 -8.61
CA GLU A 255 -1.98 5.61 -7.81
C GLU A 255 -3.45 6.08 -7.79
N TYR A 256 -3.72 7.34 -7.45
CA TYR A 256 -5.09 7.90 -7.49
C TYR A 256 -5.71 7.88 -8.88
N LEU A 257 -4.93 8.22 -9.91
CA LEU A 257 -5.42 8.21 -11.28
C LEU A 257 -5.73 6.80 -11.75
N VAL A 258 -4.93 5.80 -11.40
CA VAL A 258 -5.19 4.39 -11.70
C VAL A 258 -6.50 3.97 -11.07
N GLU A 259 -6.70 4.23 -9.78
CA GLU A 259 -7.95 3.89 -9.07
C GLU A 259 -9.19 4.59 -9.66
N ILE A 260 -9.08 5.87 -10.03
CA ILE A 260 -10.16 6.58 -10.75
C ILE A 260 -10.51 5.86 -12.06
N HIS A 261 -9.51 5.57 -12.90
CA HIS A 261 -9.77 4.94 -14.19
C HIS A 261 -10.26 3.50 -14.04
N LYS A 262 -9.79 2.78 -13.02
CA LYS A 262 -10.21 1.41 -12.69
C LYS A 262 -11.68 1.35 -12.29
N LYS A 263 -12.16 2.29 -11.48
CA LYS A 263 -13.58 2.41 -11.10
C LYS A 263 -14.52 2.62 -12.29
N LEU A 264 -14.01 3.14 -13.41
CA LEU A 264 -14.76 3.37 -14.64
C LEU A 264 -14.52 2.25 -15.68
N SER A 265 -13.30 1.74 -15.79
CA SER A 265 -12.93 0.76 -16.82
C SER A 265 -13.49 -0.63 -16.53
N ILE A 266 -13.54 -1.06 -15.26
CA ILE A 266 -14.10 -2.38 -14.90
C ILE A 266 -15.60 -2.44 -15.21
N PRO A 267 -16.45 -1.45 -14.83
CA PRO A 267 -17.84 -1.44 -15.27
C PRO A 267 -18.01 -1.36 -16.79
N ALA A 268 -17.13 -0.63 -17.49
CA ALA A 268 -17.15 -0.56 -18.95
C ALA A 268 -16.83 -1.92 -19.60
N ALA A 269 -16.10 -2.80 -18.90
CA ALA A 269 -15.83 -4.16 -19.35
C ALA A 269 -17.12 -4.95 -19.60
N CYS A 270 -18.20 -4.70 -18.86
CA CYS A 270 -19.49 -5.39 -19.06
C CYS A 270 -20.00 -5.22 -20.51
N LEU A 271 -19.86 -4.03 -21.08
CA LEU A 271 -20.22 -3.75 -22.48
C LEU A 271 -19.32 -4.52 -23.45
N VAL A 272 -18.02 -4.55 -23.17
CA VAL A 272 -17.03 -5.24 -24.01
C VAL A 272 -17.23 -6.76 -23.97
N PHE A 273 -17.44 -7.34 -22.79
CA PHE A 273 -17.77 -8.75 -22.63
C PHE A 273 -19.10 -9.12 -23.28
N ALA A 274 -20.10 -8.25 -23.26
CA ALA A 274 -21.34 -8.45 -24.01
C ALA A 274 -21.07 -8.46 -25.54
N LEU A 275 -20.19 -7.58 -26.02
CA LEU A 275 -19.79 -7.50 -27.43
C LEU A 275 -19.04 -8.75 -27.90
N VAL A 276 -18.22 -9.33 -27.04
CA VAL A 276 -17.46 -10.57 -27.30
C VAL A 276 -18.36 -11.81 -27.14
N GLY A 277 -19.13 -11.87 -26.05
CA GLY A 277 -19.94 -13.02 -25.67
C GLY A 277 -21.14 -13.27 -26.60
N ALA A 278 -21.81 -12.20 -27.06
CA ALA A 278 -22.96 -12.32 -27.95
C ALA A 278 -22.66 -13.05 -29.28
N PRO A 279 -21.60 -12.69 -30.05
CA PRO A 279 -21.23 -13.45 -31.23
C PRO A 279 -20.72 -14.84 -30.87
N LEU A 280 -19.82 -14.99 -29.88
CA LEU A 280 -19.29 -16.30 -29.46
C LEU A 280 -20.41 -17.30 -29.13
N GLY A 281 -21.41 -16.89 -28.35
CA GLY A 281 -22.58 -17.71 -28.06
C GLY A 281 -23.39 -18.09 -29.30
N ALA A 282 -23.49 -17.18 -30.29
CA ALA A 282 -24.18 -17.46 -31.55
C ALA A 282 -23.43 -18.46 -32.44
N LEU A 283 -22.08 -18.42 -32.49
CA LEU A 283 -21.27 -19.39 -33.24
C LEU A 283 -21.26 -20.77 -32.55
N ILE A 284 -21.06 -20.79 -31.23
CA ILE A 284 -20.75 -22.02 -30.48
C ILE A 284 -22.01 -22.84 -30.15
N ARG A 285 -23.21 -22.34 -30.45
CA ARG A 285 -24.49 -23.05 -30.20
C ARG A 285 -24.55 -24.49 -30.74
N ARG A 286 -23.68 -24.88 -31.68
CA ARG A 286 -23.57 -26.27 -32.20
C ARG A 286 -22.53 -27.16 -31.49
N ARG A 287 -21.64 -26.61 -30.65
CA ARG A 287 -20.49 -27.31 -30.03
C ARG A 287 -20.66 -27.62 -28.52
N GLY A 288 -21.85 -27.40 -27.97
CA GLY A 288 -22.20 -27.72 -26.57
C GLY A 288 -21.90 -26.61 -25.57
N ALA A 289 -22.68 -26.55 -24.48
CA ALA A 289 -22.62 -25.47 -23.49
C ALA A 289 -21.27 -25.41 -22.74
N ALA A 290 -20.66 -26.55 -22.43
CA ALA A 290 -19.39 -26.63 -21.72
C ALA A 290 -18.25 -25.90 -22.46
N VAL A 291 -18.21 -26.01 -23.79
CA VAL A 291 -17.20 -25.34 -24.64
C VAL A 291 -17.34 -23.82 -24.55
N SER A 292 -18.57 -23.29 -24.55
CA SER A 292 -18.78 -21.85 -24.41
C SER A 292 -18.38 -21.30 -23.04
N VAL A 293 -18.60 -22.06 -21.97
CA VAL A 293 -18.19 -21.69 -20.61
C VAL A 293 -16.67 -21.67 -20.51
N GLY A 294 -15.99 -22.71 -21.00
CA GLY A 294 -14.52 -22.79 -20.98
C GLY A 294 -13.86 -21.63 -21.74
N ILE A 295 -14.38 -21.28 -22.93
CA ILE A 295 -13.87 -20.14 -23.70
C ILE A 295 -14.12 -18.82 -22.97
N SER A 296 -15.30 -18.64 -22.37
CA SER A 296 -15.61 -17.42 -21.62
C SER A 296 -14.68 -17.25 -20.41
N LEU A 297 -14.38 -18.34 -19.70
CA LEU A 297 -13.45 -18.35 -18.58
C LEU A 297 -12.02 -18.00 -19.02
N PHE A 298 -11.59 -18.52 -20.17
CA PHE A 298 -10.29 -18.19 -20.75
C PHE A 298 -10.16 -16.70 -21.09
N PHE A 299 -11.17 -16.12 -21.75
CA PHE A 299 -11.21 -14.68 -22.04
C PHE A 299 -11.24 -13.84 -20.76
N PHE A 300 -12.01 -14.25 -19.75
CA PHE A 300 -12.01 -13.59 -18.44
C PHE A 300 -10.63 -13.61 -17.78
N TRP A 301 -9.96 -14.76 -17.78
CA TRP A 301 -8.61 -14.90 -17.21
C TRP A 301 -7.59 -14.00 -17.92
N ILE A 302 -7.60 -13.98 -19.25
CA ILE A 302 -6.75 -13.07 -20.03
C ILE A 302 -7.04 -11.62 -19.68
N TYR A 303 -8.32 -11.22 -19.65
CA TYR A 303 -8.70 -9.86 -19.29
C TYR A 303 -8.15 -9.46 -17.92
N TRP A 304 -8.27 -10.35 -16.94
CA TRP A 304 -7.78 -10.13 -15.59
C TRP A 304 -6.25 -9.99 -15.54
N MET A 305 -5.52 -10.78 -16.33
CA MET A 305 -4.06 -10.67 -16.45
C MET A 305 -3.65 -9.31 -17.04
N PHE A 306 -4.35 -8.83 -18.07
CA PHE A 306 -4.12 -7.50 -18.64
C PHE A 306 -4.44 -6.38 -17.64
N LEU A 307 -5.49 -6.54 -16.84
CA LEU A 307 -5.88 -5.56 -15.83
C LEU A 307 -4.82 -5.43 -14.72
N ILE A 308 -4.42 -6.56 -14.11
CA ILE A 308 -3.37 -6.57 -13.06
C ILE A 308 -2.04 -6.06 -13.63
N GLY A 309 -1.65 -6.54 -14.82
CA GLY A 309 -0.41 -6.11 -15.46
C GLY A 309 -0.40 -4.62 -15.78
N GLY A 310 -1.52 -4.07 -16.27
CA GLY A 310 -1.68 -2.64 -16.52
C GLY A 310 -1.57 -1.80 -15.25
N GLU A 311 -2.21 -2.25 -14.17
CA GLU A 311 -2.20 -1.59 -12.85
C GLU A 311 -0.76 -1.45 -12.34
N GLU A 312 -0.02 -2.55 -12.27
CA GLU A 312 1.36 -2.55 -11.80
C GLU A 312 2.28 -1.66 -12.64
N LEU A 313 2.09 -1.63 -13.97
CA LEU A 313 2.89 -0.79 -14.87
C LEU A 313 2.59 0.70 -14.70
N ALA A 314 1.33 1.06 -14.41
CA ALA A 314 0.91 2.44 -14.20
C ALA A 314 1.29 2.96 -12.81
N ASP A 315 1.18 2.13 -11.78
CA ASP A 315 1.60 2.45 -10.41
C ASP A 315 3.11 2.74 -10.35
N ARG A 316 3.91 1.98 -11.12
CA ARG A 316 5.35 2.24 -11.29
C ARG A 316 5.67 3.43 -12.21
N GLY A 317 4.66 4.04 -12.82
CA GLY A 317 4.83 5.19 -13.72
C GLY A 317 5.40 4.85 -15.11
N TYR A 318 5.46 3.58 -15.51
CA TYR A 318 5.95 3.19 -16.84
C TYR A 318 4.94 3.49 -17.95
N ILE A 319 3.65 3.38 -17.66
CA ILE A 319 2.57 3.67 -18.61
C ILE A 319 1.60 4.67 -17.97
N PRO A 320 1.07 5.65 -18.73
CA PRO A 320 0.04 6.55 -18.21
C PRO A 320 -1.19 5.79 -17.68
N PRO A 321 -1.72 6.15 -16.49
CA PRO A 321 -2.89 5.48 -15.90
C PRO A 321 -4.12 5.32 -16.81
N PRO A 322 -4.51 6.33 -17.63
CA PRO A 322 -5.64 6.17 -18.55
C PRO A 322 -5.40 5.08 -19.58
N LEU A 323 -4.19 4.98 -20.13
CA LEU A 323 -3.87 3.99 -21.14
C LEU A 323 -3.86 2.58 -20.53
N ALA A 324 -3.21 2.42 -19.38
CA ALA A 324 -3.10 1.14 -18.71
C ALA A 324 -4.46 0.52 -18.35
N MET A 325 -5.38 1.34 -17.81
CA MET A 325 -6.69 0.85 -17.34
C MET A 325 -7.69 0.62 -18.47
N TRP A 326 -7.57 1.33 -19.60
CA TRP A 326 -8.50 1.22 -20.73
C TRP A 326 -8.01 0.32 -21.86
N ALA A 327 -6.71 0.03 -21.93
CA ALA A 327 -6.14 -0.88 -22.94
C ALA A 327 -6.82 -2.25 -22.99
N PRO A 328 -7.12 -2.95 -21.86
CA PRO A 328 -7.78 -4.25 -21.91
C PRO A 328 -9.16 -4.16 -22.58
N ASN A 329 -9.93 -3.12 -22.24
CA ASN A 329 -11.23 -2.86 -22.85
C ASN A 329 -11.11 -2.58 -24.36
N GLY A 330 -10.10 -1.79 -24.76
CA GLY A 330 -9.84 -1.50 -26.17
C GLY A 330 -9.50 -2.76 -26.97
N VAL A 331 -8.58 -3.59 -26.47
CA VAL A 331 -8.18 -4.84 -27.12
C VAL A 331 -9.38 -5.78 -27.28
N PHE A 332 -10.14 -6.01 -26.21
CA PHE A 332 -11.29 -6.91 -26.26
C PHE A 332 -12.45 -6.33 -27.09
N ALA A 333 -12.62 -5.01 -27.13
CA ALA A 333 -13.62 -4.38 -27.99
C ALA A 333 -13.29 -4.60 -29.47
N LEU A 334 -12.02 -4.51 -29.86
CA LEU A 334 -11.56 -4.83 -31.22
C LEU A 334 -11.81 -6.30 -31.57
N VAL A 335 -11.51 -7.21 -30.65
CA VAL A 335 -11.80 -8.65 -30.81
C VAL A 335 -13.30 -8.89 -30.96
N GLY A 336 -14.12 -8.31 -30.08
CA GLY A 336 -15.58 -8.44 -30.12
C GLY A 336 -16.17 -7.89 -31.42
N TRP A 337 -15.67 -6.75 -31.89
CA TRP A 337 -16.07 -6.17 -33.17
C TRP A 337 -15.69 -7.07 -34.36
N GLY A 338 -14.49 -7.64 -34.35
CA GLY A 338 -14.04 -8.61 -35.35
C GLY A 338 -14.94 -9.85 -35.40
N LEU A 339 -15.26 -10.43 -34.23
CA LEU A 339 -16.16 -11.57 -34.11
C LEU A 339 -17.57 -11.26 -34.65
N LEU A 340 -18.10 -10.07 -34.36
CA LEU A 340 -19.39 -9.63 -34.91
C LEU A 340 -19.37 -9.57 -36.43
N ARG A 341 -18.29 -9.08 -37.04
CA ARG A 341 -18.16 -9.05 -38.51
C ARG A 341 -18.16 -10.45 -39.09
N VAL A 342 -17.42 -11.39 -38.50
CA VAL A 342 -17.42 -12.80 -38.93
C VAL A 342 -18.82 -13.41 -38.89
N VAL A 343 -19.59 -13.17 -37.81
CA VAL A 343 -20.98 -13.65 -37.71
C VAL A 343 -21.88 -13.02 -38.77
N ALA A 344 -21.71 -11.72 -39.03
CA ALA A 344 -22.50 -11.02 -40.02
C ALA A 344 -22.25 -11.59 -41.43
N TYR A 345 -20.99 -11.85 -41.80
CA TYR A 345 -20.63 -12.46 -43.07
C TYR A 345 -21.16 -13.90 -43.20
N ASP A 346 -21.02 -14.74 -42.17
CA ASP A 346 -21.53 -16.13 -42.18
C ASP A 346 -23.06 -16.18 -42.39
N ARG A 347 -23.80 -15.21 -41.83
CA ARG A 347 -25.26 -15.11 -42.08
C ARG A 347 -25.61 -14.62 -43.48
N ALA A 348 -24.84 -13.70 -44.05
CA ALA A 348 -25.07 -13.19 -45.39
C ALA A 348 -24.86 -14.28 -46.45
N GLY A 349 -23.78 -15.07 -46.33
CA GLY A 349 -23.51 -16.19 -47.24
C GLY A 349 -24.59 -17.28 -47.21
N ARG A 350 -25.15 -17.59 -46.03
CA ARG A 350 -26.26 -18.56 -45.90
C ARG A 350 -27.60 -18.08 -46.45
N ARG A 351 -27.81 -16.76 -46.56
CA ARG A 351 -29.02 -16.21 -47.20
C ARG A 351 -28.93 -16.29 -48.71
N GLY A 352 -27.79 -15.95 -49.30
CA GLY A 352 -27.55 -16.08 -50.74
C GLY A 352 -27.68 -17.52 -51.25
N ALA A 353 -27.17 -18.51 -50.50
CA ALA A 353 -27.27 -19.93 -50.86
C ALA A 353 -28.67 -20.56 -50.68
N LYS A 354 -29.66 -19.82 -50.15
CA LYS A 354 -31.05 -20.25 -50.03
C LYS A 354 -31.96 -19.65 -51.11
N GLU A 355 -31.48 -18.65 -51.83
CA GLU A 355 -32.22 -17.93 -52.88
C GLU A 355 -31.81 -18.35 -54.30
N THR A 356 -30.76 -19.17 -54.42
CA THR A 356 -30.35 -19.92 -55.62
C THR A 356 -30.76 -21.38 -55.50
#